data_AF-A0A8C3IJ30-F1
#
_entry.id   AF-A0A8C3IJ30-F1
#
_cell.length_a   1.000
_cell.length_b   1.000
_cell.length_c   1.000
_cell.angle_alpha   90.00
_cell.angle_beta   90.00
_cell.angle_gamma   90.00
#
_symmetry.space_group_name_H-M   'P 1'
#
loop_
_entity.id
_entity.type
_entity.pdbx_description
1 polymer ?
#
loop_
_entity_poly.entity_id
_entity_poly.type
_entity_poly.pdbx_seq_one_letter_code
_entity_poly.pdbx_strand_id
1 'polypeptide(L)'
;MAALRALRRLGASLAPRCPGRCGPLISPRAGWPQAASTRSLGTSALLFSARKFTDKHEWISVENGIGTVGISNFAQEALGDIVYCSLPEIGTKLNKQDEFGALESVKAASELYSPLTGEVTEINATLADNPGLVNKSCYEDGWLIKMTVDNPSELNELMNEDAYEKFIKSIED
;
A
#
# COMPACT_ATOMS: atom_id res chain seq x y z
N MET A 1 -44.63 50.26 -12.89
CA MET A 1 -44.89 49.20 -13.88
C MET A 1 -45.41 47.97 -13.12
N ALA A 2 -46.72 47.86 -12.85
CA ALA A 2 -47.71 47.11 -13.65
C ALA A 2 -47.24 45.66 -13.95
N ALA A 3 -47.57 44.62 -13.17
CA ALA A 3 -48.88 43.97 -12.91
C ALA A 3 -49.42 43.09 -14.08
N LEU A 4 -49.27 41.76 -13.95
CA LEU A 4 -50.15 40.71 -14.53
C LEU A 4 -50.12 39.54 -13.52
N ARG A 5 -51.15 39.19 -12.71
CA ARG A 5 -52.56 38.79 -12.92
C ARG A 5 -52.76 37.58 -13.86
N ALA A 6 -53.06 36.41 -13.27
CA ALA A 6 -54.19 35.50 -13.60
C ALA A 6 -54.02 34.20 -12.77
N LEU A 7 -54.81 33.94 -11.71
CA LEU A 7 -56.21 33.46 -11.62
C LEU A 7 -56.35 31.92 -11.58
N ARG A 8 -56.77 31.44 -10.39
CA ARG A 8 -57.77 30.38 -10.06
C ARG A 8 -57.87 29.17 -11.00
N ARG A 9 -57.95 27.95 -10.45
CA ARG A 9 -59.21 27.42 -9.87
C ARG A 9 -58.97 26.21 -8.95
N LEU A 10 -59.59 26.27 -7.78
CA LEU A 10 -59.95 25.14 -6.93
C LEU A 10 -61.01 24.30 -7.65
N GLY A 11 -60.82 22.98 -7.66
CA GLY A 11 -61.84 21.99 -8.03
C GLY A 11 -61.95 20.96 -6.91
N ALA A 12 -62.88 21.19 -6.00
CA ALA A 12 -63.37 20.17 -5.07
C ALA A 12 -64.47 19.36 -5.77
N SER A 13 -64.43 18.04 -5.68
CA SER A 13 -65.58 17.18 -5.96
C SER A 13 -65.62 16.04 -4.95
N LEU A 14 -66.71 16.03 -4.19
CA LEU A 14 -67.11 15.01 -3.22
C LEU A 14 -68.01 13.99 -3.92
N ALA A 15 -67.86 12.70 -3.57
CA ALA A 15 -68.92 11.69 -3.31
C ALA A 15 -68.39 10.27 -3.57
N PRO A 16 -69.10 9.19 -3.19
CA PRO A 16 -69.70 8.90 -1.88
C PRO A 16 -69.23 7.54 -1.33
N ARG A 17 -69.65 7.26 -0.09
CA ARG A 17 -69.44 6.01 0.65
C ARG A 17 -70.11 4.81 -0.02
N CYS A 18 -69.42 3.67 -0.04
CA CYS A 18 -70.05 2.34 -0.16
C CYS A 18 -69.78 1.53 1.13
N PRO A 19 -70.80 0.87 1.72
CA PRO A 19 -70.65 0.09 2.94
C PRO A 19 -70.44 -1.40 2.65
N GLY A 20 -69.66 -2.06 3.53
CA GLY A 20 -69.82 -3.46 3.92
C GLY A 20 -69.20 -4.52 2.99
N ARG A 21 -68.34 -5.37 3.53
CA ARG A 21 -68.74 -6.64 4.20
C ARG A 21 -67.53 -7.60 4.29
N CYS A 22 -67.40 -8.15 5.50
CA CYS A 22 -66.87 -9.44 5.96
C CYS A 22 -66.05 -10.35 5.04
N GLY A 23 -64.96 -10.89 5.61
CA GLY A 23 -64.50 -12.26 5.34
C GLY A 23 -62.99 -12.48 5.52
N PRO A 24 -62.53 -13.38 6.42
CA PRO A 24 -61.13 -13.70 6.59
C PRO A 24 -60.72 -14.87 5.69
N LEU A 25 -59.52 -14.81 5.09
CA LEU A 25 -58.91 -15.98 4.45
C LEU A 25 -57.38 -15.93 4.59
N ILE A 26 -56.92 -16.60 5.65
CA ILE A 26 -55.84 -17.61 5.64
C ILE A 26 -54.72 -17.36 4.62
N SER A 27 -53.55 -16.93 5.09
CA SER A 27 -52.28 -17.13 4.39
C SER A 27 -51.43 -18.14 5.15
N PRO A 28 -50.86 -19.16 4.48
CA PRO A 28 -50.00 -20.16 5.12
C PRO A 28 -48.61 -19.59 5.42
N ARG A 29 -48.00 -20.15 6.48
CA ARG A 29 -46.59 -20.06 6.84
C ARG A 29 -45.69 -20.18 5.60
N ALA A 30 -44.97 -19.11 5.25
CA ALA A 30 -43.73 -19.20 4.48
C ALA A 30 -42.58 -18.84 5.43
N GLY A 31 -41.95 -19.88 6.00
CA GLY A 31 -40.73 -19.73 6.78
C GLY A 31 -39.63 -19.19 5.87
N TRP A 32 -39.08 -18.03 6.22
CA TRP A 32 -37.88 -17.50 5.57
C TRP A 32 -36.71 -18.44 5.88
N PRO A 33 -35.86 -18.78 4.90
CA PRO A 33 -34.62 -19.47 5.21
C PRO A 33 -33.75 -18.49 5.99
N GLN A 34 -33.27 -18.92 7.17
CA GLN A 34 -32.23 -18.21 7.87
C GLN A 34 -31.00 -18.24 6.96
N ALA A 35 -30.65 -17.07 6.40
CA ALA A 35 -29.35 -16.88 5.81
C ALA A 35 -28.33 -17.08 6.93
N ALA A 36 -27.68 -18.25 6.94
CA ALA A 36 -26.52 -18.51 7.76
C ALA A 36 -25.46 -17.50 7.33
N SER A 37 -25.32 -16.43 8.11
CA SER A 37 -24.26 -15.44 7.98
C SER A 37 -22.94 -16.14 8.28
N THR A 38 -22.30 -16.67 7.25
CA THR A 38 -20.92 -17.13 7.31
C THR A 38 -20.05 -15.94 7.70
N ARG A 39 -19.58 -15.93 8.95
CA ARG A 39 -18.54 -15.01 9.39
C ARG A 39 -17.27 -15.39 8.64
N SER A 40 -16.97 -14.65 7.57
CA SER A 40 -15.64 -14.60 6.99
C SER A 40 -14.69 -14.10 8.08
N LEU A 41 -13.87 -15.01 8.61
CA LEU A 41 -12.68 -14.63 9.39
C LEU A 41 -11.64 -14.16 8.37
N GLY A 42 -11.68 -12.88 8.04
CA GLY A 42 -10.55 -12.21 7.40
C GLY A 42 -9.41 -12.20 8.40
N THR A 43 -8.42 -13.08 8.21
CA THR A 43 -7.13 -12.94 8.88
C THR A 43 -6.61 -11.55 8.55
N SER A 44 -6.52 -10.70 9.57
CA SER A 44 -6.02 -9.33 9.43
C SER A 44 -4.56 -9.40 8.94
N ALA A 45 -4.39 -9.22 7.63
CA ALA A 45 -3.13 -9.44 6.91
C ALA A 45 -2.22 -8.21 6.98
N LEU A 46 -2.10 -7.58 8.16
CA LEU A 46 -1.29 -6.36 8.35
C LEU A 46 -0.32 -6.49 9.52
N LEU A 47 0.35 -7.64 9.60
CA LEU A 47 1.54 -7.82 10.43
C LEU A 47 2.52 -8.61 9.58
N PHE A 48 3.53 -8.02 8.94
CA PHE A 48 4.66 -8.86 8.52
C PHE A 48 6.03 -8.17 8.51
N SER A 49 6.62 -8.15 9.69
CA SER A 49 7.97 -7.69 10.05
C SER A 49 9.13 -8.55 9.50
N ALA A 50 8.92 -9.29 8.40
CA ALA A 50 9.95 -10.13 7.79
C ALA A 50 10.57 -9.42 6.58
N ARG A 51 11.90 -9.31 6.57
CA ARG A 51 12.65 -8.68 5.49
C ARG A 51 12.57 -9.51 4.20
N LYS A 52 12.41 -8.81 3.08
CA LYS A 52 12.37 -9.35 1.73
C LYS A 52 13.42 -8.66 0.88
N PHE A 53 13.89 -9.34 -0.17
CA PHE A 53 15.00 -8.87 -1.00
C PHE A 53 14.66 -8.87 -2.49
N THR A 54 15.24 -7.92 -3.20
CA THR A 54 15.23 -7.85 -4.66
C THR A 54 16.48 -8.51 -5.24
N ASP A 55 16.45 -8.84 -6.53
CA ASP A 55 17.62 -9.26 -7.31
C ASP A 55 18.65 -8.14 -7.49
N LYS A 56 18.26 -6.88 -7.23
CA LYS A 56 19.11 -5.69 -7.21
C LYS A 56 19.78 -5.44 -5.86
N HIS A 57 19.71 -6.40 -4.93
CA HIS A 57 20.33 -6.32 -3.61
C HIS A 57 19.75 -5.25 -2.69
N GLU A 58 18.51 -4.83 -2.93
CA GLU A 58 17.72 -4.00 -2.02
C GLU A 58 16.90 -4.88 -1.09
N TRP A 59 16.51 -4.33 0.04
CA TRP A 59 15.61 -4.97 0.99
C TRP A 59 14.41 -4.10 1.32
N ILE A 60 13.31 -4.76 1.68
CA ILE A 60 12.11 -4.13 2.23
C ILE A 60 11.60 -4.89 3.45
N SER A 61 11.20 -4.17 4.49
CA SER A 61 10.48 -4.70 5.65
C SER A 61 9.17 -3.95 5.82
N VAL A 62 8.05 -4.67 5.93
CA VAL A 62 6.71 -4.05 5.96
C VAL A 62 6.08 -4.17 7.33
N GLU A 63 5.91 -3.04 8.01
CA GLU A 63 5.22 -2.96 9.28
C GLU A 63 3.98 -2.09 9.14
N ASN A 64 2.80 -2.62 9.51
CA ASN A 64 1.54 -1.88 9.51
C ASN A 64 1.21 -1.18 8.16
N GLY A 65 1.62 -1.78 7.04
CA GLY A 65 1.40 -1.23 5.69
C GLY A 65 2.44 -0.21 5.22
N ILE A 66 3.46 0.08 6.03
CA ILE A 66 4.61 0.91 5.68
C ILE A 66 5.81 0.02 5.40
N GLY A 67 6.33 0.10 4.18
CA GLY A 67 7.56 -0.56 3.75
C GLY A 67 8.77 0.32 4.01
N THR A 68 9.71 -0.13 4.83
CA THR A 68 11.03 0.49 4.97
C THR A 68 11.99 -0.17 3.99
N VAL A 69 12.67 0.64 3.16
CA VAL A 69 13.53 0.18 2.07
C VAL A 69 14.99 0.58 2.35
N GLY A 70 15.92 -0.30 2.02
CA GLY A 70 17.36 -0.02 2.06
C GLY A 70 18.16 -0.96 1.13
N ILE A 71 19.49 -0.88 1.20
CA ILE A 71 20.38 -1.80 0.48
C ILE A 71 20.95 -2.86 1.42
N SER A 72 21.26 -4.04 0.87
CA SER A 72 21.82 -5.15 1.64
C SER A 72 23.31 -4.98 1.97
N ASN A 73 23.82 -5.80 2.89
CA ASN A 73 25.25 -5.81 3.21
C ASN A 73 26.11 -6.13 1.98
N PHE A 74 25.67 -7.04 1.13
CA PHE A 74 26.39 -7.37 -0.11
C PHE A 74 26.54 -6.15 -1.04
N ALA A 75 25.46 -5.36 -1.19
CA ALA A 75 25.49 -4.16 -2.02
C ALA A 75 26.44 -3.09 -1.47
N GLN A 76 26.42 -2.82 -0.16
CA GLN A 76 27.28 -1.79 0.41
C GLN A 76 28.77 -2.19 0.35
N GLU A 77 29.10 -3.48 0.51
CA GLU A 77 30.48 -3.96 0.36
C GLU A 77 30.98 -3.81 -1.08
N ALA A 78 30.12 -4.10 -2.06
CA ALA A 78 30.43 -3.95 -3.48
C ALA A 78 30.67 -2.48 -3.88
N LEU A 79 29.86 -1.56 -3.35
CA LEU A 79 30.04 -0.11 -3.56
C LEU A 79 31.25 0.43 -2.80
N GLY A 80 31.53 -0.10 -1.61
CA GLY A 80 32.52 0.46 -0.69
C GLY A 80 31.98 1.72 0.00
N ASP A 81 32.88 2.63 0.36
CA ASP A 81 32.53 3.81 1.17
C ASP A 81 31.57 4.74 0.42
N ILE A 82 30.33 4.83 0.91
CA ILE A 82 29.29 5.69 0.35
C ILE A 82 29.58 7.13 0.76
N VAL A 83 29.63 8.02 -0.24
CA VAL A 83 29.93 9.45 -0.06
C VAL A 83 28.74 10.34 -0.36
N TYR A 84 27.71 9.84 -1.06
CA TYR A 84 26.52 10.60 -1.38
C TYR A 84 25.30 9.69 -1.58
N CYS A 85 24.12 10.19 -1.17
CA CYS A 85 22.84 9.52 -1.34
C CYS A 85 21.84 10.49 -1.98
N SER A 86 21.36 10.16 -3.17
CA SER A 86 20.25 10.86 -3.83
C SER A 86 18.95 10.14 -3.51
N LEU A 87 18.05 10.82 -2.79
CA LEU A 87 16.76 10.28 -2.36
C LEU A 87 15.60 11.13 -2.94
N PRO A 88 14.41 10.55 -3.15
CA PRO A 88 13.27 11.23 -3.73
C PRO A 88 12.60 12.17 -2.73
N GLU A 89 11.66 12.97 -3.19
CA GLU A 89 10.85 13.81 -2.30
C GLU A 89 9.73 12.98 -1.62
N ILE A 90 9.36 13.36 -0.40
CA ILE A 90 8.18 12.81 0.27
C ILE A 90 6.93 13.13 -0.56
N GLY A 91 6.05 12.15 -0.75
CA GLY A 91 4.87 12.23 -1.62
C GLY A 91 5.11 11.77 -3.06
N THR A 92 6.35 11.39 -3.41
CA THR A 92 6.65 10.81 -4.72
C THR A 92 5.95 9.47 -4.87
N LYS A 93 5.22 9.28 -5.98
CA LYS A 93 4.62 7.98 -6.34
C LYS A 93 5.60 7.17 -7.15
N LEU A 94 5.82 5.93 -6.75
CA LEU A 94 6.74 4.99 -7.36
C LEU A 94 5.98 3.74 -7.77
N ASN A 95 6.18 3.28 -8.99
CA ASN A 95 5.79 1.92 -9.38
C ASN A 95 6.93 0.95 -9.04
N LYS A 96 6.60 -0.33 -8.92
CA LYS A 96 7.61 -1.39 -8.84
C LYS A 96 8.61 -1.26 -10.00
N GLN A 97 9.91 -1.31 -9.68
CA GLN A 97 11.06 -1.12 -10.59
C GLN A 97 11.24 0.31 -11.12
N ASP A 98 10.52 1.32 -10.64
CA ASP A 98 10.86 2.71 -10.95
C ASP A 98 12.15 3.10 -10.22
N GLU A 99 13.04 3.80 -10.91
CA GLU A 99 14.20 4.43 -10.29
C GLU A 99 13.73 5.55 -9.35
N PHE A 100 14.18 5.51 -8.09
CA PHE A 100 13.81 6.53 -7.09
C PHE A 100 15.00 7.33 -6.58
N GLY A 101 16.23 6.88 -6.86
CA GLY A 101 17.43 7.51 -6.31
C GLY A 101 18.71 6.81 -6.74
N ALA A 102 19.82 7.22 -6.15
CA ALA A 102 21.13 6.63 -6.42
C ALA A 102 22.05 6.75 -5.20
N LEU A 103 22.96 5.78 -5.04
CA LEU A 103 24.06 5.83 -4.10
C LEU A 103 25.37 6.00 -4.85
N GLU A 104 26.19 6.94 -4.40
CA GLU A 104 27.51 7.17 -4.96
C GLU A 104 28.59 6.89 -3.92
N SER A 105 29.62 6.18 -4.37
CA SER A 105 30.83 5.88 -3.63
C SER A 105 32.04 6.44 -4.38
N VAL A 106 33.22 6.33 -3.78
CA VAL A 106 34.48 6.67 -4.47
C VAL A 106 34.80 5.70 -5.63
N LYS A 107 34.18 4.50 -5.64
CA LYS A 107 34.47 3.44 -6.60
C LYS A 107 33.45 3.34 -7.73
N ALA A 108 32.19 3.56 -7.41
CA ALA A 108 31.05 3.30 -8.29
C ALA A 108 29.83 4.14 -7.89
N ALA A 109 28.86 4.23 -8.79
CA ALA A 109 27.50 4.68 -8.51
C ALA A 109 26.53 3.54 -8.80
N SER A 110 25.48 3.42 -7.99
CA SER A 110 24.37 2.49 -8.22
C SER A 110 23.05 3.23 -8.15
N GLU A 111 22.23 3.04 -9.18
CA GLU A 111 20.83 3.42 -9.19
C GLU A 111 20.06 2.54 -8.17
N LEU A 112 18.98 3.10 -7.63
CA LEU A 112 18.09 2.46 -6.68
C LEU A 112 16.69 2.33 -7.27
N TYR A 113 16.11 1.15 -7.18
CA TYR A 113 14.84 0.79 -7.79
C TYR A 113 13.80 0.45 -6.73
N SER A 114 12.56 0.89 -6.95
CA SER A 114 11.49 0.66 -5.98
C SER A 114 11.12 -0.83 -5.95
N PRO A 115 11.14 -1.50 -4.78
CA PRO A 115 10.78 -2.91 -4.70
C PRO A 115 9.29 -3.15 -4.93
N LEU A 116 8.44 -2.16 -4.60
CA LEU A 116 6.98 -2.23 -4.66
C LEU A 116 6.38 -0.95 -5.25
N THR A 117 5.11 -1.01 -5.60
CA THR A 117 4.30 0.15 -5.97
C THR A 117 3.74 0.85 -4.72
N GLY A 118 3.89 2.17 -4.63
CA GLY A 118 3.36 2.98 -3.53
C GLY A 118 3.80 4.44 -3.54
N GLU A 119 3.68 5.11 -2.38
CA GLU A 119 4.03 6.53 -2.21
C GLU A 119 5.06 6.70 -1.09
N VAL A 120 6.09 7.52 -1.34
CA VAL A 120 7.13 7.83 -0.34
C VAL A 120 6.53 8.62 0.81
N THR A 121 6.66 8.11 2.03
CA THR A 121 6.13 8.72 3.26
C THR A 121 7.21 9.38 4.10
N GLU A 122 8.44 8.87 4.05
CA GLU A 122 9.57 9.34 4.83
C GLU A 122 10.88 9.09 4.08
N ILE A 123 11.87 9.96 4.28
CA ILE A 123 13.24 9.77 3.77
C ILE A 123 14.22 9.88 4.93
N ASN A 124 15.34 9.17 4.86
CA ASN A 124 16.36 9.25 5.90
C ASN A 124 17.23 10.50 5.71
N ALA A 125 16.79 11.61 6.30
CA ALA A 125 17.48 12.89 6.23
C ALA A 125 18.91 12.85 6.83
N THR A 126 19.22 11.88 7.71
CA THR A 126 20.56 11.77 8.31
C THR A 126 21.64 11.37 7.30
N LEU A 127 21.25 10.76 6.17
CA LEU A 127 22.19 10.35 5.13
C LEU A 127 22.77 11.53 4.34
N ALA A 128 22.13 12.71 4.40
CA ALA A 128 22.68 13.93 3.80
C ALA A 128 23.98 14.38 4.49
N ASP A 129 24.04 14.26 5.82
CA ASP A 129 25.22 14.62 6.62
C ASP A 129 26.15 13.43 6.89
N ASN A 130 25.60 12.21 6.90
CA ASN A 130 26.35 11.00 7.27
C ASN A 130 26.01 9.80 6.36
N PRO A 131 26.40 9.84 5.07
CA PRO A 131 26.12 8.77 4.11
C PRO A 131 26.76 7.42 4.50
N GLY A 132 27.86 7.44 5.26
CA GLY A 132 28.53 6.24 5.76
C GLY A 132 27.70 5.40 6.76
N LEU A 133 26.52 5.87 7.20
CA LEU A 133 25.57 5.03 7.93
C LEU A 133 25.11 3.83 7.10
N VAL A 134 25.02 3.97 5.77
CA VAL A 134 24.68 2.88 4.88
C VAL A 134 25.70 1.74 5.00
N ASN A 135 27.00 2.05 5.11
CA ASN A 135 28.03 1.03 5.30
C ASN A 135 28.02 0.40 6.70
N LYS A 136 27.73 1.19 7.74
CA LYS A 136 27.81 0.74 9.14
C LYS A 136 26.58 -0.02 9.61
N SER A 137 25.41 0.34 9.09
CA SER A 137 24.10 -0.03 9.65
C SER A 137 23.04 -0.19 8.54
N CYS A 138 23.39 -0.84 7.42
CA CYS A 138 22.53 -0.97 6.21
C CYS A 138 21.10 -1.49 6.47
N TYR A 139 20.90 -2.21 7.56
CA TYR A 139 19.65 -2.86 7.95
C TYR A 139 18.88 -2.14 9.05
N GLU A 140 19.51 -1.19 9.74
CA GLU A 140 18.94 -0.43 10.85
C GLU A 140 18.97 1.06 10.50
N ASP A 141 19.99 1.81 10.92
CA ASP A 141 20.05 3.28 10.75
C ASP A 141 20.30 3.72 9.30
N GLY A 142 20.73 2.80 8.43
CA GLY A 142 21.06 3.02 7.02
C GLY A 142 19.89 2.80 6.05
N TRP A 143 18.65 2.75 6.54
CA TRP A 143 17.45 2.75 5.69
C TRP A 143 17.41 4.01 4.80
N LEU A 144 16.83 3.91 3.62
CA LEU A 144 16.84 4.98 2.61
C LEU A 144 15.51 5.74 2.60
N ILE A 145 14.41 5.01 2.39
CA ILE A 145 13.06 5.57 2.31
C ILE A 145 12.07 4.68 3.07
N LYS A 146 10.94 5.26 3.46
CA LYS A 146 9.73 4.54 3.83
C LYS A 146 8.63 4.88 2.85
N MET A 147 7.84 3.90 2.46
CA MET A 147 6.74 4.06 1.51
C MET A 147 5.49 3.32 1.93
N THR A 148 4.32 3.77 1.46
CA THR A 148 3.11 2.95 1.52
C THR A 148 3.24 1.75 0.59
N VAL A 149 2.49 0.69 0.88
CA VAL A 149 2.39 -0.47 -0.01
C VAL A 149 0.99 -0.52 -0.60
N ASP A 150 0.87 -0.16 -1.87
CA ASP A 150 -0.43 -0.11 -2.55
C ASP A 150 -0.86 -1.50 -3.02
N ASN A 151 0.10 -2.33 -3.43
CA ASN A 151 -0.13 -3.71 -3.88
C ASN A 151 0.68 -4.72 -3.04
N PRO A 152 0.10 -5.27 -1.96
CA PRO A 152 0.81 -6.23 -1.10
C PRO A 152 1.12 -7.57 -1.79
N SER A 153 0.52 -7.85 -2.95
CA SER A 153 0.76 -9.10 -3.69
C SER A 153 2.19 -9.16 -4.25
N GLU A 154 2.78 -8.00 -4.56
CA GLU A 154 4.14 -7.86 -5.10
C GLU A 154 5.21 -8.36 -4.12
N LEU A 155 4.93 -8.36 -2.80
CA LEU A 155 5.82 -8.93 -1.77
C LEU A 155 6.07 -10.42 -1.94
N ASN A 156 5.12 -11.14 -2.56
CA ASN A 156 5.26 -12.59 -2.79
C ASN A 156 6.25 -12.90 -3.91
N GLU A 157 6.57 -11.92 -4.75
CA GLU A 157 7.55 -12.05 -5.84
C GLU A 157 8.99 -11.82 -5.34
N LEU A 158 9.14 -11.24 -4.14
CA LEU A 158 10.44 -10.97 -3.54
C LEU A 158 11.03 -12.18 -2.82
N MET A 159 12.36 -12.24 -2.79
CA MET A 159 13.10 -13.28 -2.10
C MET A 159 12.97 -13.12 -0.59
N ASN A 160 12.89 -14.24 0.13
CA ASN A 160 13.13 -14.25 1.57
C ASN A 160 14.64 -14.33 1.85
N GLU A 161 15.03 -14.17 3.12
CA GLU A 161 16.45 -14.23 3.55
C GLU A 161 17.15 -15.51 3.04
N ASP A 162 16.55 -16.69 3.24
CA ASP A 162 17.16 -17.97 2.82
C ASP A 162 17.38 -18.07 1.29
N ALA A 163 16.44 -17.54 0.50
CA ALA A 163 16.58 -17.50 -0.96
C ALA A 163 17.65 -16.50 -1.39
N TYR A 164 17.70 -15.33 -0.72
CA TYR A 164 18.70 -14.31 -0.98
C TYR A 164 20.12 -14.80 -0.63
N GLU A 165 20.30 -15.50 0.49
CA GLU A 165 21.58 -16.12 0.85
C GLU A 165 22.08 -17.13 -0.19
N LYS A 166 21.18 -17.88 -0.82
CA LYS A 166 21.53 -18.80 -1.91
C LYS A 166 21.88 -18.04 -3.19
N PHE A 167 21.14 -16.97 -3.46
CA PHE A 167 21.38 -16.11 -4.61
C PHE A 167 22.77 -15.46 -4.54
N ILE A 168 23.15 -14.86 -3.40
CA ILE A 168 24.49 -14.27 -3.24
C ILE A 168 25.60 -15.33 -3.38
N LYS A 169 25.44 -16.52 -2.80
CA LYS A 169 26.42 -17.61 -2.92
C LYS A 169 26.62 -18.03 -4.38
N SER A 170 25.55 -18.05 -5.17
CA SER A 170 25.64 -18.38 -6.60
C SER A 170 26.32 -17.32 -7.47
N ILE A 171 26.53 -16.11 -6.94
CA ILE A 171 27.25 -15.02 -7.62
C ILE A 171 28.75 -15.04 -7.28
N GLU A 172 29.10 -15.56 -6.09
CA GLU A 172 30.49 -15.66 -5.63
C GLU A 172 31.26 -16.85 -6.22
N ASP A 173 30.55 -17.86 -6.72
CA ASP A 173 31.09 -19.06 -7.39
C ASP A 173 31.35 -18.85 -8.90
#